data_AF-A0A1V4Z1K7-F1
#
_entry.id   AF-A0A1V4Z1K7-F1
#
_cell.length_a   1.000
_cell.length_b   1.000
_cell.length_c   1.000
_cell.angle_alpha   90.00
_cell.angle_beta   90.00
_cell.angle_gamma   90.00
#
_symmetry.space_group_name_H-M   'P 1'
#
loop_
_entity.id
_entity.type
_entity.pdbx_description
1 polymer ?
#
loop_
_entity_poly.entity_id
_entity_poly.type
_entity_poly.pdbx_seq_one_letter_code
_entity_poly.pdbx_strand_id
1 'polypeptide(L)'
;MLRLENEEHAGKIGTIDELGLINRETGIPLLFDVAHYRVNPLEKGLPPRGIVEEFLATWEGATTYPVLHYSTTAPDSGTHLPVNPAEFWEYVESLHGLGFDMMLETKEKEEDVLKVKRYMRSKPITV
;
A
#
# COMPACT_ATOMS: atom_id res chain seq x y z
N MET A 1 -0.34 5.79 -17.47
CA MET A 1 -1.56 6.36 -16.86
C MET A 1 -1.14 7.09 -15.60
N LEU A 2 -1.62 8.32 -15.39
CA LEU A 2 -1.34 9.09 -14.16
C LEU A 2 -2.15 8.50 -12.99
N ARG A 3 -1.54 8.47 -11.80
CA ARG A 3 -2.15 8.06 -10.52
C ARG A 3 -1.67 9.02 -9.43
N LEU A 4 -2.43 9.12 -8.34
CA LEU A 4 -2.05 9.90 -7.16
C LEU A 4 -1.95 8.98 -5.95
N GLU A 5 -0.99 9.23 -5.07
CA GLU A 5 -0.67 8.39 -3.91
C GLU A 5 -0.87 9.19 -2.61
N ASN A 6 -1.27 8.51 -1.52
CA ASN A 6 -1.40 9.14 -0.20
C ASN A 6 -0.03 9.45 0.40
N GLU A 7 0.05 10.49 1.21
CA GLU A 7 1.32 11.11 1.65
C GLU A 7 1.46 11.07 3.17
N GLU A 8 2.69 10.93 3.66
CA GLU A 8 3.03 10.86 5.08
C GLU A 8 3.01 12.22 5.80
N HIS A 9 3.36 13.29 5.09
CA HIS A 9 3.64 14.58 5.71
C HIS A 9 2.38 15.47 5.80
N ALA A 10 1.91 15.75 7.02
CA ALA A 10 0.71 16.56 7.29
C ALA A 10 0.70 18.00 6.72
N GLY A 11 1.86 18.52 6.32
CA GLY A 11 1.99 19.81 5.61
C GLY A 11 1.84 19.74 4.09
N LYS A 12 1.55 18.57 3.52
CA LYS A 12 1.33 18.36 2.08
C LYS A 12 -0.09 17.81 1.85
N ILE A 13 -0.58 17.96 0.62
CA ILE A 13 -1.84 17.36 0.18
C ILE A 13 -1.61 15.87 -0.07
N GLY A 14 -2.52 15.04 0.41
CA GLY A 14 -2.46 13.59 0.17
C GLY A 14 -3.09 12.75 1.26
N THR A 15 -3.96 13.32 2.09
CA THR A 15 -4.84 12.54 2.96
C THR A 15 -5.83 11.72 2.11
N ILE A 16 -6.37 10.66 2.67
CA ILE A 16 -7.36 9.78 2.05
C ILE A 16 -8.58 10.60 1.58
N ASP A 17 -9.06 11.51 2.41
CA ASP A 17 -10.20 12.38 2.08
C ASP A 17 -9.89 13.38 0.96
N GLU A 18 -8.71 14.01 0.99
CA GLU A 18 -8.26 14.94 -0.06
C GLU A 18 -8.11 14.23 -1.41
N LEU A 19 -7.51 13.05 -1.41
CA LEU A 19 -7.39 12.24 -2.62
C LEU A 19 -8.75 11.76 -3.14
N GLY A 20 -9.66 11.39 -2.24
CA GLY A 20 -11.04 11.04 -2.60
C GLY A 20 -11.77 12.21 -3.27
N LEU A 21 -11.57 13.45 -2.81
CA LEU A 21 -12.08 14.65 -3.47
C LEU A 21 -11.49 14.81 -4.88
N ILE A 22 -10.16 14.69 -5.01
CA ILE A 22 -9.48 14.83 -6.32
C ILE A 22 -9.94 13.76 -7.30
N ASN A 23 -10.08 12.51 -6.84
CA ASN A 23 -10.57 11.41 -7.67
C ASN A 23 -11.97 11.70 -8.21
N ARG A 24 -12.90 12.19 -7.38
CA ARG A 24 -14.27 12.53 -7.83
C ARG A 24 -14.29 13.62 -8.90
N GLU A 25 -13.43 14.62 -8.78
CA GLU A 25 -13.39 15.74 -9.72
C GLU A 25 -12.64 15.41 -11.03
N THR A 26 -11.69 14.47 -11.00
CA THR A 26 -10.75 14.25 -12.11
C THR A 26 -10.83 12.85 -12.75
N GLY A 27 -11.37 11.87 -12.03
CA GLY A 27 -11.32 10.46 -12.41
C GLY A 27 -9.92 9.83 -12.36
N ILE A 28 -8.90 10.51 -11.81
CA ILE A 28 -7.55 9.96 -11.71
C ILE A 28 -7.56 8.86 -10.63
N PRO A 29 -7.10 7.62 -10.94
CA PRO A 29 -7.03 6.55 -9.95
C PRO A 29 -6.06 6.86 -8.82
N LEU A 30 -6.37 6.32 -7.65
CA LEU A 30 -5.63 6.49 -6.41
C LEU A 30 -4.79 5.24 -6.10
N LEU A 31 -3.56 5.46 -5.65
CA LEU A 31 -2.61 4.43 -5.25
C LEU A 31 -2.44 4.50 -3.73
N PHE A 32 -2.59 3.36 -3.05
CA PHE A 32 -2.48 3.33 -1.60
C PHE A 32 -1.10 2.85 -1.17
N ASP A 33 -0.41 3.67 -0.37
CA ASP A 33 0.79 3.33 0.39
C ASP A 33 0.44 3.19 1.88
N VAL A 34 0.63 1.98 2.40
CA VAL A 34 0.29 1.66 3.79
C VAL A 34 1.25 2.31 4.80
N ALA A 35 2.50 2.55 4.43
CA ALA A 35 3.47 3.16 5.31
C ALA A 35 3.17 4.65 5.50
N HIS A 36 2.89 5.38 4.41
CA HIS A 36 2.47 6.78 4.46
C HIS A 36 1.22 6.94 5.32
N TYR A 37 0.23 6.07 5.11
CA TYR A 37 -1.00 6.06 5.92
C TYR A 37 -0.70 5.88 7.41
N ARG A 38 0.16 4.92 7.77
CA ARG A 38 0.47 4.58 9.17
C ARG A 38 1.18 5.70 9.93
N VAL A 39 2.02 6.50 9.25
CA VAL A 39 2.81 7.54 9.91
C VAL A 39 2.18 8.93 9.79
N ASN A 40 1.23 9.14 8.87
CA ASN A 40 0.55 10.42 8.73
C ASN A 40 -0.29 10.73 9.98
N PRO A 41 0.01 11.80 10.74
CA PRO A 41 -0.69 12.08 11.99
C PRO A 41 -2.15 12.53 11.80
N LEU A 42 -2.57 12.82 10.56
CA LEU A 42 -3.95 13.17 10.22
C LEU A 42 -4.83 11.93 9.97
N GLU A 43 -4.23 10.77 9.70
CA GLU A 43 -4.90 9.57 9.19
C GLU A 43 -5.33 8.56 10.27
N LYS A 44 -5.76 9.04 11.44
CA LYS A 44 -5.97 8.17 12.60
C LYS A 44 -7.26 7.34 12.52
N GLY A 45 -7.12 6.02 12.57
CA GLY A 45 -8.14 5.12 13.15
C GLY A 45 -9.07 4.40 12.19
N LEU A 46 -8.84 4.47 10.87
CA LEU A 46 -9.58 3.63 9.92
C LEU A 46 -8.81 2.31 9.64
N PRO A 47 -9.50 1.16 9.58
CA PRO A 47 -8.85 -0.09 9.19
C PRO A 47 -8.31 0.00 7.76
N PRO A 48 -7.02 -0.28 7.51
CA PRO A 48 -6.42 -0.14 6.18
C PRO A 48 -7.17 -0.88 5.06
N ARG A 49 -7.84 -2.00 5.38
CA ARG A 49 -8.59 -2.78 4.40
C ARG A 49 -9.69 -1.97 3.70
N GLY A 50 -10.51 -1.22 4.44
CA GLY A 50 -11.62 -0.46 3.85
C GLY A 50 -11.12 0.63 2.91
N ILE A 51 -10.03 1.28 3.30
CA ILE A 51 -9.35 2.31 2.48
C ILE A 51 -8.78 1.68 1.21
N VAL A 52 -8.14 0.51 1.32
CA VAL A 52 -7.64 -0.22 0.16
C VAL A 52 -8.80 -0.58 -0.78
N GLU A 53 -9.93 -1.06 -0.28
CA GLU A 53 -11.11 -1.36 -1.11
C GLU A 53 -11.59 -0.12 -1.89
N GLU A 54 -11.67 1.04 -1.23
CA GLU A 54 -12.02 2.31 -1.88
C GLU A 54 -10.99 2.74 -2.94
N PHE A 55 -9.70 2.63 -2.63
CA PHE A 55 -8.63 2.98 -3.57
C PHE A 55 -8.65 2.07 -4.80
N LEU A 56 -8.81 0.75 -4.61
CA LEU A 56 -8.91 -0.20 -5.72
C LEU A 56 -10.11 0.08 -6.63
N ALA A 57 -11.24 0.50 -6.06
CA ALA A 57 -12.43 0.87 -6.85
C ALA A 57 -12.18 2.05 -7.81
N THR A 58 -11.26 2.96 -7.48
CA THR A 58 -10.91 4.10 -8.35
C THR A 58 -10.22 3.69 -9.67
N TRP A 59 -9.81 2.43 -9.79
CA TRP A 59 -9.19 1.87 -11.00
C TRP A 59 -10.20 1.23 -11.95
N GLU A 60 -11.49 1.27 -11.64
CA GLU A 60 -12.52 0.77 -12.55
C GLU A 60 -12.41 1.47 -13.93
N GLY A 61 -12.29 0.68 -15.00
CA GLY A 61 -12.07 1.18 -16.35
C GLY A 61 -10.62 1.58 -16.69
N ALA A 62 -9.67 1.44 -15.75
CA ALA A 62 -8.25 1.63 -16.05
C ALA A 62 -7.73 0.56 -17.03
N THR A 63 -6.75 0.93 -17.84
CA THR A 63 -6.08 0.01 -18.79
C THR A 63 -5.01 -0.87 -18.14
N THR A 64 -4.78 -0.69 -16.83
CA THR A 64 -3.76 -1.37 -16.05
C THR A 64 -4.34 -1.90 -14.76
N TYR A 65 -3.70 -2.92 -14.19
CA TYR A 65 -4.11 -3.49 -12.92
C TYR A 65 -3.81 -2.55 -11.73
N PRO A 66 -4.64 -2.52 -10.68
CA PRO A 66 -4.37 -1.76 -9.47
C PRO A 66 -3.06 -2.16 -8.83
N VAL A 67 -2.32 -1.18 -8.31
CA VAL A 67 -1.05 -1.39 -7.61
C VAL A 67 -1.16 -0.75 -6.23
N LEU A 68 -0.68 -1.46 -5.21
CA LEU A 68 -0.46 -0.93 -3.86
C LEU A 68 1.03 -0.77 -3.61
N HIS A 69 1.40 0.17 -2.75
CA HIS A 69 2.78 0.32 -2.30
C HIS A 69 2.93 -0.19 -0.86
N TYR A 70 4.04 -0.90 -0.64
CA TYR A 70 4.41 -1.42 0.66
C TYR A 70 5.87 -1.12 0.95
N SER A 71 6.11 -0.58 2.14
CA SER A 71 7.42 -0.53 2.77
C SER A 71 7.34 -0.97 4.23
N THR A 72 8.44 -1.50 4.72
CA THR A 72 8.66 -1.65 6.16
C THR A 72 9.30 -0.36 6.65
N THR A 73 8.65 0.35 7.57
CA THR A 73 9.17 1.60 8.14
C THR A 73 9.48 1.45 9.62
N ALA A 74 10.52 2.15 10.09
CA ALA A 74 10.77 2.26 11.51
C ALA A 74 9.61 3.02 12.19
N PRO A 75 9.04 2.50 13.30
CA PRO A 75 7.84 3.06 13.93
C PRO A 75 7.91 4.56 14.25
N ASP A 76 9.11 5.04 14.61
CA ASP A 76 9.29 6.41 15.13
C ASP A 76 9.77 7.42 14.09
N SER A 77 10.19 6.98 12.89
CA SER A 77 10.82 7.88 11.90
C SER A 77 10.33 7.73 10.47
N GLY A 78 9.53 6.71 10.15
CA GLY A 78 9.12 6.45 8.77
C GLY A 78 10.27 5.98 7.86
N THR A 79 11.48 5.78 8.40
CA THR A 79 12.65 5.38 7.59
C THR A 79 12.43 4.00 7.00
N HIS A 80 12.58 3.86 5.68
CA HIS A 80 12.54 2.57 5.00
C HIS A 80 13.61 1.62 5.55
N LEU A 81 13.14 0.46 6.01
CA LEU A 81 13.93 -0.69 6.41
C LEU A 81 13.83 -1.77 5.32
N PRO A 82 14.76 -2.75 5.30
CA PRO A 82 14.56 -3.95 4.51
C PRO A 82 13.21 -4.60 4.83
N VAL A 83 12.52 -5.10 3.80
CA VAL A 83 11.18 -5.67 3.96
C VAL A 83 11.23 -6.89 4.88
N ASN A 84 10.42 -6.85 5.94
CA ASN A 84 10.17 -8.03 6.78
C ASN A 84 9.17 -8.97 6.07
N PRO A 85 9.58 -10.19 5.65
CA PRO A 85 8.69 -11.08 4.91
C PRO A 85 7.46 -11.54 5.69
N ALA A 86 7.56 -11.68 7.02
CA ALA A 86 6.42 -12.13 7.83
C ALA A 86 5.33 -11.06 7.86
N GLU A 87 5.70 -9.81 8.21
CA GLU A 87 4.79 -8.67 8.26
C GLU A 87 4.22 -8.33 6.87
N PHE A 88 5.01 -8.50 5.82
CA PHE A 88 4.56 -8.32 4.44
C PHE A 88 3.39 -9.25 4.12
N TRP A 89 3.56 -10.55 4.37
CA TRP A 89 2.50 -11.52 4.10
C TRP A 89 1.34 -11.38 5.09
N GLU A 90 1.56 -11.08 6.37
CA GLU A 90 0.45 -10.74 7.29
C GLU A 90 -0.43 -9.60 6.76
N TYR A 91 0.18 -8.57 6.17
CA TYR A 91 -0.56 -7.49 5.52
C TYR A 91 -1.29 -7.96 4.26
N VAL A 92 -0.64 -8.70 3.36
CA VAL A 92 -1.28 -9.24 2.14
C VAL A 92 -2.47 -10.14 2.50
N GLU A 93 -2.32 -11.02 3.49
CA GLU A 93 -3.37 -11.90 4.00
C GLU A 93 -4.55 -11.08 4.59
N SER A 94 -4.30 -9.93 5.22
CA SER A 94 -5.37 -9.04 5.71
C SER A 94 -6.24 -8.45 4.58
N LEU A 95 -5.70 -8.40 3.35
CA LEU A 95 -6.36 -7.94 2.13
C LEU A 95 -6.92 -9.10 1.30
N HIS A 96 -7.02 -10.31 1.88
CA HIS A 96 -7.56 -11.49 1.19
C HIS A 96 -8.90 -11.19 0.49
N GLY A 97 -9.03 -11.68 -0.74
CA GLY A 97 -10.20 -11.47 -1.60
C GLY A 97 -10.14 -10.22 -2.48
N LEU A 98 -9.13 -9.35 -2.31
CA LEU A 98 -8.88 -8.20 -3.17
C LEU A 98 -7.84 -8.55 -4.25
N GLY A 99 -8.01 -7.99 -5.45
CA GLY A 99 -7.11 -8.19 -6.58
C GLY A 99 -6.24 -6.96 -6.82
N PHE A 100 -4.93 -7.11 -6.65
CA PHE A 100 -3.95 -6.03 -6.84
C PHE A 100 -2.54 -6.60 -7.10
N ASP A 101 -1.69 -5.78 -7.70
CA ASP A 101 -0.24 -5.95 -7.68
C ASP A 101 0.37 -5.16 -6.52
N MET A 102 1.58 -5.55 -6.08
CA MET A 102 2.27 -4.90 -4.97
C MET A 102 3.66 -4.42 -5.39
N MET A 103 3.93 -3.14 -5.18
CA MET A 103 5.27 -2.55 -5.30
C MET A 103 5.96 -2.59 -3.93
N LEU A 104 7.21 -3.06 -3.90
CA LEU A 104 8.04 -2.99 -2.70
C LEU A 104 8.92 -1.75 -2.77
N GLU A 105 8.65 -0.78 -1.89
CA GLU A 105 9.45 0.43 -1.76
C GLU A 105 10.58 0.22 -0.75
N THR A 106 11.68 -0.32 -1.25
CA THR A 106 12.85 -0.70 -0.45
C THR A 106 14.15 -0.40 -1.16
N LYS A 107 15.19 -0.08 -0.38
CA LYS A 107 16.54 0.16 -0.87
C LYS A 107 17.23 -1.11 -1.38
N GLU A 108 16.84 -2.27 -0.85
CA GLU A 108 17.40 -3.58 -1.23
C GLU A 108 16.78 -4.14 -2.53
N LYS A 109 15.78 -3.44 -3.09
CA LYS A 109 15.17 -3.71 -4.40
C LYS A 109 14.78 -5.19 -4.60
N GLU A 110 15.33 -5.85 -5.61
CA GLU A 110 15.03 -7.23 -5.98
C GLU A 110 15.39 -8.25 -4.90
N GLU A 111 16.33 -7.94 -4.00
CA GLU A 111 16.68 -8.85 -2.92
C GLU A 111 15.50 -9.08 -1.99
N ASP A 112 14.78 -8.01 -1.65
CA ASP A 112 13.58 -8.07 -0.81
C ASP A 112 12.43 -8.78 -1.53
N VAL A 113 12.28 -8.57 -2.84
CA VAL A 113 11.33 -9.35 -3.67
C VAL A 113 11.64 -10.85 -3.58
N LEU A 114 12.91 -11.25 -3.69
CA LEU A 114 13.32 -12.65 -3.58
C LEU A 114 13.12 -13.18 -2.15
N LYS A 115 13.37 -12.36 -1.11
CA LYS A 115 13.13 -12.73 0.29
C LYS A 115 11.65 -13.03 0.54
N VAL A 116 10.73 -12.13 0.15
CA VAL A 116 9.28 -12.36 0.36
C VAL A 116 8.76 -13.57 -0.40
N LYS A 117 9.26 -13.81 -1.63
CA LYS A 117 8.87 -15.00 -2.42
C LYS A 117 9.39 -16.30 -1.81
N ARG A 118 10.61 -16.32 -1.27
CA ARG A 118 11.15 -17.50 -0.58
C ARG A 118 10.39 -17.79 0.70
N TYR A 119 10.05 -16.76 1.47
CA TYR A 119 9.28 -16.91 2.70
C TYR A 119 7.93 -17.59 2.45
N MET A 120 7.17 -17.16 1.43
CA MET A 120 5.87 -17.78 1.11
C MET A 120 6.00 -19.26 0.74
N ARG A 121 7.03 -19.63 -0.02
CA ARG A 121 7.29 -21.04 -0.39
C ARG A 121 7.66 -21.92 0.80
N SER A 122 8.16 -21.32 1.88
CA SER A 122 8.53 -22.04 3.10
C SER A 122 7.36 -22.23 4.07
N LYS A 123 6.25 -21.49 3.89
CA LYS A 123 5.04 -21.73 4.69
C LYS A 123 4.47 -23.11 4.32
N PRO A 124 4.16 -23.98 5.30
CA PRO A 124 3.45 -25.21 5.02
C PRO A 124 2.11 -24.89 4.35
N ILE A 125 1.73 -25.68 3.35
CA ILE A 125 0.42 -25.56 2.72
C ILE A 125 -0.62 -25.96 3.77
N THR A 126 -1.32 -24.97 4.33
CA THR A 126 -2.52 -25.23 5.11
C THR A 126 -3.63 -25.55 4.12
N VAL A 127 -3.95 -26.84 3.97
CA VAL A 127 -5.07 -27.35 3.15
C VAL A 127 -6.37 -27.22 3.94
#